data_AF-A0AAE3KWW7-F1
#
_entry.id   AF-A0AAE3KWW7-F1
#
_cell.length_a   1.000
_cell.length_b   1.000
_cell.length_c   1.000
_cell.angle_alpha   90.00
_cell.angle_beta   90.00
_cell.angle_gamma   90.00
#
_symmetry.space_group_name_H-M   'P 1'
#
loop_
_entity.id
_entity.type
_entity.pdbx_description
1 polymer ?
#
loop_
_entity_poly.entity_id
_entity_poly.type
_entity_poly.pdbx_seq_one_letter_code
_entity_poly.pdbx_strand_id
1 'polypeptide(L)'
;MVFLSGLILSIGAIAFAIMVHLRRTSDPSEIITTYGLLGVGLSFILLGINLMISQRRPYGLYSNWVMIFGFIFSILGVWSFARTYGSNWVYPTVTYVSFAYAAGICLLSGNAFGNAVIKLIEERSVQLREIAASLYTTEDIEKEVEETLNRSLSDGSRFSVFNLDIKEEETVFVHGRTLKESPQDRVEMTDSISEVESLQSAINGKVKVNDYAIDLTTKMLSATMKQHTEEQNKKMSNKLKMKLSSIRR
;
A
#
# COMPACT_ATOMS: atom_id res chain seq x y z
N MET A 1 0.34 -31.68 -7.29
CA MET A 1 0.92 -32.98 -6.89
C MET A 1 0.81 -33.22 -5.38
N VAL A 2 1.30 -32.32 -4.51
CA VAL A 2 1.25 -32.48 -3.03
C VAL A 2 -0.17 -32.68 -2.47
N PHE A 3 -1.15 -31.91 -2.96
CA PHE A 3 -2.55 -32.07 -2.58
C PHE A 3 -3.10 -33.46 -2.93
N LEU A 4 -2.86 -33.92 -4.17
CA LEU A 4 -3.32 -35.21 -4.65
C LEU A 4 -2.69 -36.37 -3.87
N SER A 5 -1.40 -36.28 -3.55
CA SER A 5 -0.73 -37.29 -2.71
C SER A 5 -1.33 -37.36 -1.31
N GLY A 6 -1.66 -36.21 -0.69
CA GLY A 6 -2.33 -36.20 0.62
C GLY A 6 -3.73 -36.81 0.57
N LEU A 7 -4.45 -36.59 -0.53
CA LEU A 7 -5.78 -37.15 -0.76
C LEU A 7 -5.72 -38.68 -0.93
N ILE A 8 -4.80 -39.17 -1.76
CA ILE A 8 -4.57 -40.62 -1.94
C ILE A 8 -4.16 -41.27 -0.62
N LEU A 9 -3.27 -40.64 0.15
CA LEU A 9 -2.83 -41.16 1.45
C LEU A 9 -4.00 -41.23 2.46
N SER A 10 -4.87 -40.23 2.47
CA SER A 10 -6.04 -40.20 3.36
C SER A 10 -7.09 -41.24 2.97
N ILE A 11 -7.37 -41.40 1.67
CA ILE A 11 -8.26 -42.47 1.17
C ILE A 11 -7.66 -43.84 1.50
N GLY A 12 -6.35 -44.02 1.29
CA GLY A 12 -5.64 -45.25 1.64
C GLY A 12 -5.74 -45.57 3.14
N ALA A 13 -5.62 -44.56 4.00
CA ALA A 13 -5.79 -44.71 5.45
C ALA A 13 -7.20 -45.18 5.82
N ILE A 14 -8.23 -44.59 5.19
CA ILE A 14 -9.63 -44.97 5.40
C ILE A 14 -9.89 -46.40 4.91
N ALA A 15 -9.40 -46.74 3.71
CA ALA A 15 -9.53 -48.08 3.16
C ALA A 15 -8.85 -49.13 4.05
N PHE A 16 -7.65 -48.81 4.58
CA PHE A 16 -6.94 -49.68 5.52
C PHE A 16 -7.70 -49.84 6.84
N ALA A 17 -8.27 -48.76 7.39
CA ALA A 17 -9.08 -48.81 8.60
C ALA A 17 -10.33 -49.70 8.44
N ILE A 18 -10.97 -49.68 7.27
CA ILE A 18 -12.11 -50.55 6.95
C ILE A 18 -11.66 -52.00 6.81
N MET A 19 -10.57 -52.26 6.10
CA MET A 19 -10.04 -53.61 5.87
C MET A 19 -9.70 -54.31 7.20
N VAL A 20 -9.04 -53.60 8.10
CA VAL A 20 -8.62 -54.11 9.42
C VAL A 20 -9.77 -54.15 10.43
N HIS A 21 -10.95 -53.61 10.09
CA HIS A 21 -12.10 -53.50 11.00
C HIS A 21 -11.71 -52.83 12.32
N LEU A 22 -11.11 -51.64 12.21
CA LEU A 22 -10.47 -50.97 13.33
C LEU A 22 -11.45 -50.80 14.52
N ARG A 23 -11.12 -51.43 15.64
CA ARG A 23 -11.85 -51.29 16.91
C ARG A 23 -10.97 -50.59 17.92
N ARG A 24 -11.58 -50.04 18.96
CA ARG A 24 -10.85 -49.43 20.09
C ARG A 24 -9.88 -50.40 20.79
N THR A 25 -10.12 -51.70 20.65
CA THR A 25 -9.30 -52.79 21.20
C THR A 25 -8.35 -53.41 20.19
N SER A 26 -8.29 -52.87 18.96
CA SER A 26 -7.32 -53.31 17.94
C SER A 26 -5.89 -53.10 18.43
N ASP A 27 -4.97 -53.83 17.82
CA ASP A 27 -3.57 -53.75 18.21
C ASP A 27 -3.05 -52.32 18.07
N PRO A 28 -2.22 -51.84 19.02
CA PRO A 28 -1.74 -50.46 18.99
C PRO A 28 -1.03 -50.08 17.69
N SER A 29 -0.39 -51.04 17.01
CA SER A 29 0.24 -50.87 15.71
C SER A 29 -0.74 -50.52 14.59
N GLU A 30 -1.93 -51.12 14.58
CA GLU A 30 -2.97 -50.85 13.58
C GLU A 30 -3.57 -49.45 13.76
N ILE A 31 -3.71 -49.02 15.02
CA ILE A 31 -4.20 -47.69 15.36
C ILE A 31 -3.15 -46.62 15.02
N ILE A 32 -1.87 -46.85 15.35
CA ILE A 32 -0.78 -45.92 15.01
C ILE A 32 -0.70 -45.72 13.50
N THR A 33 -0.78 -46.82 12.74
CA THR A 33 -0.63 -46.76 11.27
C THR A 33 -1.82 -46.07 10.61
N THR A 34 -3.06 -46.40 10.98
CA THR A 34 -4.27 -45.75 10.44
C THR A 34 -4.31 -44.25 10.74
N TYR A 35 -4.26 -43.86 12.03
CA TYR A 35 -4.34 -42.46 12.43
C TYR A 35 -3.08 -41.68 12.05
N GLY A 36 -1.92 -42.33 12.02
CA GLY A 36 -0.67 -41.75 11.52
C GLY A 36 -0.76 -41.41 10.04
N LEU A 37 -1.18 -42.35 9.19
CA LEU A 37 -1.39 -42.09 7.76
C LEU A 37 -2.43 -40.99 7.53
N LEU A 38 -3.53 -41.02 8.29
CA LEU A 38 -4.59 -40.02 8.17
C LEU A 38 -4.08 -38.63 8.58
N GLY A 39 -3.31 -38.55 9.67
CA GLY A 39 -2.71 -37.30 10.14
C GLY A 39 -1.67 -36.72 9.17
N VAL A 40 -0.78 -37.56 8.62
CA VAL A 40 0.14 -37.14 7.56
C VAL A 40 -0.62 -36.72 6.31
N GLY A 41 -1.63 -37.49 5.90
CA GLY A 41 -2.45 -37.21 4.71
C GLY A 41 -3.14 -35.86 4.81
N LEU A 42 -3.77 -35.57 5.95
CA LEU A 42 -4.43 -34.31 6.22
C LEU A 42 -3.46 -33.13 6.24
N SER A 43 -2.27 -33.32 6.82
CA SER A 43 -1.18 -32.32 6.80
C SER A 43 -0.74 -31.98 5.36
N PHE A 44 -0.63 -32.98 4.49
CA PHE A 44 -0.26 -32.81 3.08
C PHE A 44 -1.38 -32.15 2.26
N ILE A 45 -2.65 -32.45 2.56
CA ILE A 45 -3.80 -31.77 1.95
C ILE A 45 -3.77 -30.28 2.27
N LEU A 46 -3.63 -29.94 3.55
CA LEU A 46 -3.54 -28.55 4.03
C LEU A 46 -2.34 -27.80 3.46
N LEU A 47 -1.18 -28.45 3.40
CA LEU A 47 0.01 -27.90 2.74
C LEU A 47 -0.24 -27.68 1.24
N GLY A 48 -0.88 -28.65 0.58
CA GLY A 48 -1.24 -28.56 -0.84
C GLY A 48 -2.15 -27.38 -1.14
N ILE A 49 -3.19 -27.15 -0.31
CA ILE A 49 -4.08 -25.99 -0.42
C ILE A 49 -3.30 -24.68 -0.26
N ASN A 50 -2.45 -24.61 0.76
CA ASN A 50 -1.59 -23.44 0.99
C ASN A 50 -0.69 -23.13 -0.20
N LEU A 51 -0.06 -24.15 -0.80
CA LEU A 51 0.79 -24.00 -1.97
C LEU A 51 0.01 -23.56 -3.21
N MET A 52 -1.21 -24.09 -3.43
CA MET A 52 -2.05 -23.71 -4.58
C MET A 52 -2.47 -22.24 -4.51
N ILE A 53 -2.71 -21.71 -3.31
CA ILE A 53 -3.05 -20.30 -3.09
C ILE A 53 -1.79 -19.42 -3.18
N SER A 54 -0.70 -19.84 -2.55
CA SER A 54 0.54 -19.05 -2.50
C SER A 54 1.29 -18.98 -3.83
N GLN A 55 1.18 -19.96 -4.72
CA GLN A 55 1.79 -19.91 -6.05
C GLN A 55 1.19 -18.83 -6.94
N ARG A 56 -0.07 -18.43 -6.72
CA ARG A 56 -0.72 -17.45 -7.58
C ARG A 56 -0.21 -16.04 -7.38
N ARG A 57 0.11 -15.63 -6.14
CA ARG A 57 0.89 -14.42 -5.84
C ARG A 57 1.54 -14.54 -4.44
N PRO A 58 2.80 -14.12 -4.27
CA PRO A 58 3.46 -14.12 -2.97
C PRO A 58 2.92 -12.95 -2.12
N TYR A 59 1.80 -13.17 -1.44
CA TYR A 59 1.26 -12.22 -0.47
C TYR A 59 2.11 -12.26 0.82
N GLY A 60 3.33 -11.70 0.72
CA GLY A 60 4.21 -11.43 1.85
C GLY A 60 5.24 -12.53 2.15
N LEU A 61 6.44 -12.08 2.53
CA LEU A 61 7.55 -12.94 2.98
C LEU A 61 7.15 -13.82 4.18
N TYR A 62 6.23 -13.35 5.04
CA TYR A 62 5.82 -14.03 6.26
C TYR A 62 4.85 -15.21 6.03
N SER A 63 4.06 -15.19 4.95
CA SER A 63 3.08 -16.25 4.63
C SER A 63 3.77 -17.62 4.41
N ASN A 64 4.94 -17.61 3.76
CA ASN A 64 5.74 -18.82 3.56
C ASN A 64 6.29 -19.38 4.87
N TRP A 65 6.71 -18.52 5.81
CA TRP A 65 7.21 -18.97 7.11
C TRP A 65 6.11 -19.62 7.93
N VAL A 66 4.92 -19.02 7.98
CA VAL A 66 3.76 -19.58 8.69
C VAL A 66 3.39 -20.96 8.13
N MET A 67 3.43 -21.11 6.81
CA MET A 67 3.20 -22.40 6.15
C MET A 67 4.22 -23.48 6.58
N ILE A 68 5.52 -23.13 6.57
CA ILE A 68 6.60 -24.04 6.94
C ILE A 68 6.48 -24.44 8.42
N PHE A 69 6.28 -23.47 9.31
CA PHE A 69 6.10 -23.75 10.74
C PHE A 69 4.86 -24.58 11.01
N GLY A 70 3.72 -24.27 10.39
CA GLY A 70 2.49 -25.05 10.53
C GLY A 70 2.67 -26.50 10.08
N PHE A 71 3.39 -26.72 8.98
CA PHE A 71 3.70 -28.07 8.50
C PHE A 71 4.63 -28.84 9.43
N ILE A 72 5.69 -28.20 9.93
CA ILE A 72 6.62 -28.81 10.90
C ILE A 72 5.88 -29.20 12.18
N PHE A 73 5.05 -28.31 12.72
CA PHE A 73 4.24 -28.61 13.90
C PHE A 73 3.28 -29.77 13.66
N SER A 74 2.65 -29.84 12.49
CA SER A 74 1.74 -30.94 12.13
C SER A 74 2.48 -32.28 12.07
N ILE A 75 3.64 -32.34 11.41
CA ILE A 75 4.46 -33.56 11.36
C ILE A 75 4.97 -33.96 12.74
N LEU A 76 5.46 -33.00 13.52
CA LEU A 76 5.93 -33.26 14.89
C LEU A 76 4.82 -33.78 15.78
N GLY A 77 3.59 -33.30 15.63
CA GLY A 77 2.41 -33.81 16.31
C GLY A 77 2.15 -35.28 15.98
N VAL A 78 2.15 -35.64 14.69
CA VAL A 78 1.95 -37.03 14.26
C VAL A 78 3.11 -37.95 14.66
N TRP A 79 4.34 -37.46 14.59
CA TRP A 79 5.51 -38.22 15.03
C TRP A 79 5.52 -38.47 16.54
N SER A 80 5.15 -37.45 17.32
CA SER A 80 5.02 -37.57 18.77
C SER A 80 3.88 -38.51 19.16
N PHE A 81 2.77 -38.50 18.40
CA PHE A 81 1.70 -39.49 18.52
C PHE A 81 2.23 -40.91 18.31
N ALA A 82 2.91 -41.17 17.19
CA ALA A 82 3.40 -42.50 16.84
C ALA A 82 4.40 -43.06 17.87
N ARG A 83 5.22 -42.20 18.48
CA ARG A 83 6.20 -42.61 19.50
C ARG A 83 5.60 -42.87 20.89
N THR A 84 4.55 -42.13 21.23
CA THR A 84 3.98 -42.12 22.59
C THR A 84 2.82 -43.10 22.73
N TYR A 85 2.11 -43.35 21.63
CA TYR A 85 0.98 -44.26 21.62
C TYR A 85 1.41 -45.69 21.99
N GLY A 86 0.72 -46.30 22.95
CA GLY A 86 1.01 -47.64 23.48
C GLY A 86 1.78 -47.67 24.80
N SER A 87 2.86 -46.89 24.95
CA SER A 87 3.69 -46.93 26.17
C SER A 87 3.34 -45.85 27.20
N ASN A 88 3.14 -44.60 26.76
CA ASN A 88 3.02 -43.42 27.60
C ASN A 88 1.80 -42.56 27.23
N TRP A 89 0.72 -43.20 26.77
CA TRP A 89 -0.54 -42.54 26.41
C TRP A 89 -1.38 -42.17 27.66
N VAL A 90 -0.77 -41.38 28.54
CA VAL A 90 -1.36 -40.92 29.80
C VAL A 90 -1.26 -39.40 29.84
N TYR A 91 -2.20 -38.77 30.54
CA TYR A 91 -2.14 -37.33 30.82
C TYR A 91 -0.83 -36.98 31.57
N PRO A 92 -0.16 -35.86 31.26
CA PRO A 92 -0.52 -34.77 30.35
C PRO A 92 -0.02 -34.93 28.90
N THR A 93 0.71 -36.00 28.59
CA THR A 93 1.40 -36.17 27.30
C THR A 93 0.45 -36.12 26.11
N VAL A 94 -0.74 -36.73 26.26
CA VAL A 94 -1.80 -36.71 25.23
C VAL A 94 -2.20 -35.28 24.87
N THR A 95 -2.34 -34.40 25.86
CA THR A 95 -2.74 -33.00 25.66
C THR A 95 -1.68 -32.23 24.90
N TYR A 96 -0.39 -32.44 25.19
CA TYR A 96 0.70 -31.79 24.47
C TYR A 96 0.77 -32.23 23.00
N VAL A 97 0.58 -33.52 22.72
CA VAL A 97 0.54 -34.06 21.35
C VAL A 97 -0.65 -33.47 20.58
N SER A 98 -1.84 -33.49 21.17
CA SER A 98 -3.04 -32.92 20.55
C SER A 98 -2.90 -31.42 20.32
N PHE A 99 -2.32 -30.69 21.26
CA PHE A 99 -2.10 -29.25 21.12
C PHE A 99 -1.12 -28.92 20.00
N ALA A 100 0.01 -29.62 19.91
CA ALA A 100 1.00 -29.42 18.84
C ALA A 100 0.39 -29.67 17.46
N TYR A 101 -0.38 -30.75 17.32
CA TYR A 101 -1.05 -31.09 16.07
C TYR A 101 -2.16 -30.08 15.71
N ALA A 102 -3.00 -29.69 16.69
CA ALA A 102 -4.05 -28.70 16.50
C ALA A 102 -3.49 -27.32 16.14
N ALA A 103 -2.38 -26.90 16.77
CA ALA A 103 -1.68 -25.67 16.42
C ALA A 103 -1.16 -25.72 14.97
N GLY A 104 -0.57 -26.84 14.55
CA GLY A 104 -0.14 -27.05 13.16
C GLY A 104 -1.28 -26.90 12.15
N ILE A 105 -2.42 -27.56 12.39
CA ILE A 105 -3.62 -27.45 11.55
C ILE A 105 -4.15 -26.02 11.54
N CYS A 106 -4.23 -25.37 12.71
CA CYS A 106 -4.75 -24.01 12.82
C CYS A 106 -3.89 -23.01 12.05
N LEU A 107 -2.57 -23.12 12.13
CA LEU A 107 -1.65 -22.28 11.36
C LEU A 107 -1.80 -22.51 9.85
N LEU A 108 -1.85 -23.76 9.41
CA LEU A 108 -2.04 -24.09 8.00
C LEU A 108 -3.40 -23.60 7.47
N SER A 109 -4.48 -23.85 8.20
CA SER A 109 -5.84 -23.43 7.82
C SER A 109 -5.99 -21.92 7.84
N GLY A 110 -5.49 -21.25 8.89
CA GLY A 110 -5.50 -19.80 9.02
C GLY A 110 -4.72 -19.11 7.92
N ASN A 111 -3.57 -19.66 7.53
CA ASN A 111 -2.79 -19.13 6.41
C ASN A 111 -3.54 -19.27 5.07
N ALA A 112 -4.12 -20.45 4.80
CA ALA A 112 -4.91 -20.67 3.59
C ALA A 112 -6.13 -19.74 3.54
N PHE A 113 -6.83 -19.59 4.67
CA PHE A 113 -7.99 -18.71 4.80
C PHE A 113 -7.63 -17.24 4.61
N GLY A 114 -6.60 -16.75 5.30
CA GLY A 114 -6.14 -15.37 5.18
C GLY A 114 -5.76 -15.02 3.74
N ASN A 115 -5.02 -15.91 3.07
CA ASN A 115 -4.66 -15.71 1.66
C ASN A 115 -5.88 -15.74 0.72
N ALA A 116 -6.89 -16.59 0.99
CA ALA A 116 -8.12 -16.62 0.22
C ALA A 116 -8.97 -15.34 0.40
N VAL A 117 -9.06 -14.82 1.62
CA VAL A 117 -9.77 -13.57 1.92
C VAL A 117 -9.09 -12.38 1.26
N ILE A 118 -7.76 -12.28 1.34
CA ILE A 118 -6.99 -11.22 0.67
C ILE A 118 -7.25 -11.27 -0.85
N LYS A 119 -7.24 -12.47 -1.45
CA LYS A 119 -7.54 -12.65 -2.86
C LYS A 119 -8.94 -12.14 -3.23
N LEU A 120 -9.94 -12.44 -2.40
CA LEU A 120 -11.31 -11.96 -2.62
C LEU A 120 -11.41 -10.44 -2.55
N ILE A 121 -10.71 -9.82 -1.59
CA ILE A 121 -10.66 -8.35 -1.46
C ILE A 121 -9.98 -7.73 -2.68
N GLU A 122 -8.88 -8.31 -3.16
CA GLU A 122 -8.17 -7.81 -4.33
C GLU A 122 -9.01 -7.93 -5.60
N GLU A 123 -9.65 -9.08 -5.84
CA GLU A 123 -10.56 -9.28 -6.99
C GLU A 123 -11.72 -8.27 -6.97
N ARG A 124 -12.32 -8.04 -5.80
CA ARG A 124 -13.34 -7.00 -5.63
C ARG A 124 -12.80 -5.60 -5.92
N SER A 125 -11.60 -5.28 -5.45
CA SER A 125 -10.98 -3.97 -5.66
C SER A 125 -10.68 -3.70 -7.13
N VAL A 126 -10.24 -4.71 -7.89
CA VAL A 126 -10.00 -4.61 -9.33
C VAL A 126 -11.31 -4.42 -10.08
N GLN A 127 -12.34 -5.19 -9.75
CA GLN A 127 -13.68 -5.02 -10.34
C GLN A 127 -14.24 -3.62 -10.07
N LEU A 128 -14.13 -3.10 -8.85
CA LEU A 128 -14.58 -1.75 -8.52
C LEU A 128 -13.78 -0.69 -9.28
N ARG A 129 -12.47 -0.89 -9.47
CA ARG A 129 -11.62 0.00 -10.25
C ARG A 129 -11.98 -0.04 -11.74
N GLU A 130 -12.26 -1.20 -12.32
CA GLU A 130 -12.69 -1.33 -13.71
C GLU A 130 -14.08 -0.72 -13.94
N ILE A 131 -15.02 -0.93 -13.01
CA ILE A 131 -16.33 -0.29 -13.05
C ILE A 131 -16.17 1.23 -12.97
N ALA A 132 -15.38 1.75 -12.03
CA ALA A 132 -15.11 3.19 -11.93
C ALA A 132 -14.43 3.77 -13.18
N ALA A 133 -13.53 3.02 -13.81
CA ALA A 133 -12.90 3.41 -15.07
C ALA A 133 -13.87 3.36 -16.27
N SER A 134 -14.89 2.50 -16.23
CA SER A 134 -15.92 2.40 -17.26
C SER A 134 -17.08 3.38 -17.08
N LEU A 135 -17.31 3.88 -15.86
CA LEU A 135 -18.41 4.80 -15.53
C LEU A 135 -18.08 6.27 -15.85
N TYR A 136 -16.79 6.60 -16.01
CA TYR A 136 -16.31 7.92 -16.38
C TYR A 136 -15.46 7.81 -17.64
N THR A 137 -16.08 7.92 -18.80
CA THR A 137 -15.35 8.25 -20.04
C THR A 137 -14.85 9.69 -19.95
N THR A 138 -13.74 9.99 -20.63
CA THR A 138 -13.19 11.35 -20.71
C THR A 138 -14.22 12.36 -21.20
N GLU A 139 -15.16 11.92 -22.04
CA GLU A 139 -16.27 12.72 -22.55
C GLU A 139 -17.30 13.06 -21.46
N ASP A 140 -17.60 12.15 -20.52
CA ASP A 140 -18.50 12.41 -19.41
C ASP A 140 -17.86 13.35 -18.38
N ILE A 141 -16.54 13.23 -18.15
CA ILE A 141 -15.77 14.14 -17.32
C ILE A 141 -15.74 15.55 -17.95
N GLU A 142 -15.47 15.66 -19.25
CA GLU A 142 -15.45 16.94 -19.96
C GLU A 142 -16.81 17.62 -19.93
N LYS A 143 -17.89 16.85 -20.12
CA LYS A 143 -19.26 17.36 -20.06
C LYS A 143 -19.66 17.83 -18.66
N GLU A 144 -19.30 17.09 -17.61
CA GLU A 144 -19.54 17.50 -16.22
C GLU A 144 -18.71 18.73 -15.83
N VAL A 145 -17.47 18.82 -16.30
CA VAL A 145 -16.61 20.01 -16.14
C VAL A 145 -17.21 21.21 -16.87
N GLU A 146 -17.66 21.06 -18.10
CA GLU A 146 -18.30 22.13 -18.89
C GLU A 146 -19.62 22.58 -18.24
N GLU A 147 -20.43 21.66 -17.73
CA GLU A 147 -21.66 21.97 -17.00
C GLU A 147 -21.36 22.72 -15.69
N THR A 148 -20.33 22.30 -14.95
CA THR A 148 -19.90 22.96 -13.71
C THR A 148 -19.33 24.35 -14.00
N LEU A 149 -18.59 24.51 -15.11
CA LEU A 149 -18.03 25.80 -15.53
C LEU A 149 -19.14 26.75 -15.98
N ASN A 150 -20.11 26.27 -16.76
CA ASN A 150 -21.29 27.04 -17.18
C ASN A 150 -22.19 27.43 -16.01
N ARG A 151 -22.33 26.54 -15.01
CA ARG A 151 -23.05 26.85 -13.77
C ARG A 151 -22.31 27.91 -12.95
N SER A 152 -20.99 27.83 -12.88
CA SER A 152 -20.16 28.80 -12.18
C SER A 152 -20.11 30.16 -12.90
N LEU A 153 -20.14 30.17 -14.24
CA LEU A 153 -20.23 31.41 -15.03
C LEU A 153 -21.60 32.07 -14.91
N SER A 154 -22.67 31.28 -14.87
CA SER A 154 -24.02 31.81 -14.67
C SER A 154 -24.23 32.36 -13.27
N ASP A 155 -23.69 31.73 -12.21
CA ASP A 155 -23.70 32.33 -10.87
C ASP A 155 -22.69 33.50 -10.72
N GLY A 156 -21.55 33.45 -11.42
CA GLY A 156 -20.55 34.53 -11.46
C GLY A 156 -21.04 35.80 -12.19
N SER A 157 -22.08 35.68 -13.03
CA SER A 157 -22.75 36.83 -13.64
C SER A 157 -23.50 37.72 -12.63
N ARG A 158 -23.68 37.27 -11.38
CA ARG A 158 -24.22 38.11 -10.30
C ARG A 158 -23.23 39.18 -9.81
N PHE A 159 -21.95 39.10 -10.17
CA PHE A 159 -20.98 40.16 -9.85
C PHE A 159 -21.17 41.43 -10.70
N SER A 160 -21.84 41.38 -11.86
CA SER A 160 -22.17 42.59 -12.63
C SER A 160 -23.34 43.39 -12.04
N VAL A 161 -24.05 42.83 -11.05
CA VAL A 161 -25.12 43.51 -10.31
C VAL A 161 -24.57 44.26 -9.08
N PHE A 162 -23.25 44.22 -8.83
CA PHE A 162 -22.58 45.28 -8.06
C PHE A 162 -22.51 46.56 -8.91
N ASN A 163 -23.66 47.11 -9.28
CA ASN A 163 -23.78 48.55 -9.44
C ASN A 163 -23.53 49.13 -8.05
N LEU A 164 -22.28 49.51 -7.80
CA LEU A 164 -22.00 50.61 -6.89
C LEU A 164 -22.83 51.78 -7.41
N ASP A 165 -24.00 51.97 -6.80
CA ASP A 165 -24.78 53.18 -6.89
C ASP A 165 -23.91 54.29 -6.28
N ILE A 166 -22.98 54.80 -7.10
CA ILE A 166 -22.19 55.97 -6.76
C ILE A 166 -23.22 57.10 -6.77
N LYS A 167 -23.76 57.41 -5.59
CA LYS A 167 -24.41 58.68 -5.34
C LYS A 167 -23.40 59.77 -5.68
N GLU A 168 -23.60 60.43 -6.82
CA GLU A 168 -23.00 61.73 -7.08
C GLU A 168 -23.61 62.71 -6.08
N GLU A 169 -23.03 62.78 -4.89
CA GLU A 169 -23.23 63.95 -4.03
C GLU A 169 -22.50 65.12 -4.68
N GLU A 170 -23.26 66.12 -5.13
CA GLU A 170 -22.77 67.42 -5.56
C GLU A 170 -21.93 68.05 -4.43
N THR A 171 -20.62 67.85 -4.50
CA THR A 171 -19.69 68.56 -3.61
C THR A 171 -19.36 69.91 -4.23
N VAL A 172 -19.93 70.95 -3.64
CA VAL A 172 -19.61 72.35 -3.95
C VAL A 172 -18.15 72.60 -3.53
N PHE A 173 -17.23 72.57 -4.49
CA PHE A 173 -15.85 72.97 -4.28
C PHE A 173 -15.77 74.46 -3.94
N VAL A 174 -15.50 74.77 -2.67
CA VAL A 174 -15.10 76.13 -2.26
C VAL A 174 -13.62 76.30 -2.56
N HIS A 175 -13.30 77.13 -3.56
CA HIS A 175 -11.93 77.50 -3.92
C HIS A 175 -11.27 78.25 -2.75
N GLY A 176 -10.30 77.61 -2.10
CA GLY A 176 -9.45 78.24 -1.08
C GLY A 176 -8.54 79.29 -1.70
N ARG A 177 -8.38 80.42 -0.99
CA ARG A 177 -7.61 81.60 -1.41
C ARG A 177 -6.18 81.23 -1.85
N THR A 178 -5.81 81.73 -3.02
CA THR A 178 -4.48 81.71 -3.61
C THR A 178 -3.47 82.44 -2.71
N LEU A 179 -2.54 81.68 -2.11
CA LEU A 179 -1.29 82.21 -1.59
C LEU A 179 -0.32 82.38 -2.76
N LYS A 180 0.03 83.64 -3.06
CA LYS A 180 1.14 83.99 -3.94
C LYS A 180 2.43 83.77 -3.15
N GLU A 181 3.18 82.72 -3.49
CA GLU A 181 4.58 82.58 -3.09
C GLU A 181 5.48 82.47 -4.33
N SER A 182 6.64 83.10 -4.21
CA SER A 182 7.64 83.48 -5.20
C SER A 182 8.39 82.30 -5.84
N PRO A 183 9.04 82.51 -7.00
CA PRO A 183 9.81 81.46 -7.67
C PRO A 183 11.13 81.22 -6.93
N GLN A 184 11.25 80.08 -6.27
CA GLN A 184 12.52 79.56 -5.78
C GLN A 184 12.67 78.08 -6.17
N ASP A 185 13.92 77.73 -6.44
CA ASP A 185 14.42 76.61 -7.25
C ASP A 185 13.56 75.33 -7.29
N ARG A 186 13.23 74.92 -8.53
CA ARG A 186 12.85 73.54 -8.83
C ARG A 186 14.09 72.66 -8.67
N VAL A 187 14.18 71.96 -7.55
CA VAL A 187 15.05 70.79 -7.44
C VAL A 187 14.30 69.60 -8.01
N GLU A 188 14.60 69.22 -9.25
CA GLU A 188 14.19 67.93 -9.82
C GLU A 188 15.03 66.84 -9.15
N MET A 189 14.49 66.24 -8.08
CA MET A 189 14.98 64.95 -7.59
C MET A 189 14.40 63.85 -8.48
N THR A 190 15.24 63.30 -9.35
CA THR A 190 14.95 62.07 -10.07
C THR A 190 15.05 60.90 -9.10
N ASP A 191 13.93 60.53 -8.48
CA ASP A 191 13.81 59.26 -7.76
C ASP A 191 13.73 58.12 -8.78
N SER A 192 14.80 57.34 -8.89
CA SER A 192 14.82 56.12 -9.69
C SER A 192 14.11 55.01 -8.92
N ILE A 193 12.78 55.02 -8.94
CA ILE A 193 11.96 53.92 -8.41
C ILE A 193 12.00 52.77 -9.43
N SER A 194 12.57 51.63 -9.04
CA SER A 194 12.74 50.43 -9.89
C SER A 194 11.42 49.88 -10.45
N GLU A 195 10.29 50.24 -9.83
CA GLU A 195 8.95 49.82 -10.25
C GLU A 195 8.46 50.56 -11.51
N VAL A 196 8.99 51.76 -11.81
CA VAL A 196 8.61 52.54 -12.99
C VAL A 196 9.21 51.95 -14.28
N GLU A 197 10.43 51.40 -14.22
CA GLU A 197 11.02 50.63 -15.34
C GLU A 197 10.21 49.36 -15.65
N SER A 198 9.62 48.76 -14.62
CA SER A 198 8.80 47.54 -14.75
C SER A 198 7.49 47.83 -15.48
N LEU A 199 6.86 48.98 -15.19
CA LEU A 199 5.67 49.46 -15.89
C LEU A 199 5.97 49.90 -17.33
N GLN A 200 7.11 50.55 -17.57
CA GLN A 200 7.53 50.93 -18.92
C GLN A 200 7.84 49.72 -19.80
N SER A 201 8.35 48.64 -19.19
CA SER A 201 8.60 47.36 -19.85
C SER A 201 7.30 46.59 -20.18
N ALA A 202 6.28 46.70 -19.32
CA ALA A 202 4.95 46.13 -19.55
C ALA A 202 4.20 46.85 -20.69
N ILE A 203 4.34 48.17 -20.78
CA ILE A 203 3.75 48.99 -21.86
C ILE A 203 4.43 48.71 -23.21
N ASN A 204 5.75 48.50 -23.24
CA ASN A 204 6.49 48.26 -24.48
C ASN A 204 6.48 46.80 -24.99
N GLY A 205 5.77 45.89 -24.31
CA GLY A 205 5.49 44.52 -24.81
C GLY A 205 6.70 43.61 -25.03
N LYS A 206 7.90 43.99 -24.60
CA LYS A 206 9.13 43.18 -24.69
C LYS A 206 9.64 42.86 -23.29
N VAL A 207 8.99 41.90 -22.64
CA VAL A 207 9.51 41.32 -21.40
C VAL A 207 10.70 40.42 -21.77
N LYS A 208 11.93 40.94 -21.58
CA LYS A 208 13.11 40.06 -21.46
C LYS A 208 13.05 39.42 -20.09
N VAL A 209 12.50 38.21 -20.03
CA VAL A 209 12.58 37.36 -18.85
C VAL A 209 14.06 37.07 -18.60
N ASN A 210 14.60 37.58 -17.51
CA ASN A 210 15.98 37.33 -17.13
C ASN A 210 15.99 35.96 -16.42
N ASP A 211 16.41 34.91 -17.14
CA ASP A 211 16.41 33.49 -16.71
C ASP A 211 17.32 33.17 -15.50
N TYR A 212 17.87 34.19 -14.85
CA TYR A 212 18.80 34.08 -13.74
C TYR A 212 18.20 33.31 -12.55
N ALA A 213 16.91 33.49 -12.27
CA ALA A 213 16.22 32.77 -11.20
C ALA A 213 16.04 31.27 -11.54
N ILE A 214 15.81 30.95 -12.82
CA ILE A 214 15.62 29.57 -13.28
C ILE A 214 16.97 28.83 -13.31
N ASP A 215 18.06 29.50 -13.72
CA ASP A 215 19.40 28.90 -13.69
C ASP A 215 19.90 28.67 -12.26
N LEU A 216 19.63 29.61 -11.33
CA LEU A 216 19.99 29.46 -9.92
C LEU A 216 19.27 28.28 -9.26
N THR A 217 17.95 28.18 -9.48
CA THR A 217 17.12 27.10 -8.94
C THR A 217 17.50 25.75 -9.54
N THR A 218 17.80 25.70 -10.84
CA THR A 218 18.29 24.48 -11.53
C THR A 218 19.64 24.03 -10.98
N LYS A 219 20.57 24.97 -10.74
CA LYS A 219 21.87 24.68 -10.09
C LYS A 219 21.70 24.15 -8.67
N MET A 220 20.85 24.76 -7.86
CA MET A 220 20.58 24.28 -6.49
C MET A 220 19.94 22.88 -6.47
N LEU A 221 18.98 22.62 -7.38
CA LEU A 221 18.37 21.30 -7.51
C LEU A 221 19.39 20.25 -7.91
N SER A 222 20.26 20.57 -8.88
CA SER A 222 21.31 19.65 -9.34
C SER A 222 22.34 19.33 -8.24
N ALA A 223 22.69 20.30 -7.40
CA ALA A 223 23.59 20.10 -6.27
C ALA A 223 22.93 19.22 -5.20
N THR A 224 21.65 19.46 -4.91
CA THR A 224 20.87 18.69 -3.93
C THR A 224 20.70 17.23 -4.38
N MET A 225 20.42 16.99 -5.67
CA MET A 225 20.30 15.65 -6.22
C MET A 225 21.62 14.86 -6.16
N LYS A 226 22.76 15.50 -6.42
CA LYS A 226 24.08 14.86 -6.31
C LYS A 226 24.38 14.45 -4.87
N GLN A 227 24.12 15.35 -3.91
CA GLN A 227 24.34 15.07 -2.49
C GLN A 227 23.45 13.91 -1.99
N HIS A 228 22.17 13.88 -2.39
CA HIS A 228 21.25 12.80 -2.04
C HIS A 228 21.71 11.44 -2.62
N THR A 229 22.25 11.43 -3.84
CA THR A 229 22.74 10.21 -4.49
C THR A 229 24.00 9.66 -3.79
N GLU A 230 24.90 10.53 -3.34
CA GLU A 230 26.09 10.14 -2.58
C GLU A 230 25.74 9.59 -1.19
N GLU A 231 24.77 10.19 -0.50
CA GLU A 231 24.28 9.69 0.79
C GLU A 231 23.60 8.33 0.66
N GLN A 232 22.80 8.13 -0.39
CA GLN A 232 22.16 6.84 -0.67
C GLN A 232 23.19 5.74 -0.97
N ASN A 233 24.23 6.05 -1.75
CA ASN A 233 25.32 5.12 -2.05
C ASN A 233 26.15 4.77 -0.80
N LYS A 234 26.45 5.74 0.08
CA LYS A 234 27.09 5.47 1.37
C LYS A 234 26.24 4.58 2.27
N LYS A 235 24.92 4.82 2.34
CA LYS A 235 23.98 4.01 3.14
C LYS A 235 23.87 2.58 2.62
N MET A 236 23.89 2.40 1.30
CA MET A 236 23.85 1.07 0.66
C MET A 236 25.17 0.29 0.87
N SER A 237 26.31 0.96 0.74
CA SER A 237 27.65 0.39 1.03
C SER A 237 27.80 -0.04 2.49
N ASN A 238 27.36 0.80 3.44
CA ASN A 238 27.39 0.45 4.86
C ASN A 238 26.46 -0.74 5.19
N LYS A 239 25.29 -0.83 4.56
CA LYS A 239 24.36 -1.95 4.74
C LYS A 239 24.94 -3.27 4.19
N LEU A 240 25.68 -3.21 3.07
CA LEU A 240 26.44 -4.34 2.52
C LEU A 240 27.60 -4.78 3.42
N LYS A 241 28.38 -3.83 3.95
CA LYS A 241 29.46 -4.12 4.91
C LYS A 241 28.94 -4.79 6.19
N MET A 242 27.83 -4.31 6.75
CA MET A 242 27.23 -4.93 7.93
C MET A 242 26.76 -6.36 7.64
N LYS A 243 26.10 -6.61 6.50
CA LYS A 243 25.71 -7.97 6.09
C LYS A 243 26.89 -8.92 5.89
N LEU A 244 28.01 -8.44 5.35
CA LEU A 244 29.21 -9.27 5.19
C LEU A 244 29.85 -9.60 6.55
N SER A 245 29.84 -8.65 7.48
CA SER A 245 30.41 -8.86 8.82
C SER A 245 29.57 -9.82 9.69
N SER A 246 28.25 -9.90 9.47
CA SER A 246 27.37 -10.82 10.19
C SER A 246 27.42 -12.26 9.67
N ILE A 247 28.03 -12.51 8.51
CA ILE A 247 28.21 -13.86 7.92
C ILE A 247 29.55 -14.49 8.35
N ARG A 248 30.48 -13.69 8.87
CA ARG A 248 31.82 -14.12 9.33
C ARG A 248 31.93 -14.42 10.82
N ARG A 249 30.84 -14.31 11.58
CA ARG A 249 30.71 -14.77 12.97
C ARG A 249 29.81 -15.99 13.01
#